data_AF-A0A1B8BWK7-F1
#
_entry.id   AF-A0A1B8BWK7-F1
#
_cell.length_a   1.000
_cell.length_b   1.000
_cell.length_c   1.000
_cell.angle_alpha   90.00
_cell.angle_beta   90.00
_cell.angle_gamma   90.00
#
_symmetry.space_group_name_H-M   'P 1'
#
loop_
_entity.id
_entity.type
_entity.pdbx_description
1 polymer ?
#
loop_
_entity_poly.entity_id
_entity_poly.type
_entity_poly.pdbx_seq_one_letter_code
_entity_poly.pdbx_strand_id
1 'polypeptide(L)'
;MPKRKLEYEENHEPASGDPKNRYVEGGNGQGSTTRGYRRILTHDDYTVGWICPLEVEQIAALEMLDEEHERLPQSFTDHNVYTLGSIAGHNVVVAGLHQPGNNPAATVVT
;
A
#
# COMPACT_ATOMS: atom_id res chain seq x y z
N MET A 1 44.71 -18.60 -4.40
CA MET A 1 44.26 -18.64 -2.98
C MET A 1 45.51 -18.61 -2.10
N PRO A 2 45.65 -17.64 -1.17
CA PRO A 2 45.27 -17.88 0.23
C PRO A 2 44.50 -16.70 0.86
N LYS A 3 43.35 -16.92 1.51
CA LYS A 3 43.07 -17.27 2.93
C LYS A 3 43.13 -16.07 3.91
N ARG A 4 41.93 -15.75 4.46
CA ARG A 4 41.52 -15.47 5.88
C ARG A 4 42.56 -14.83 6.83
N LYS A 5 42.24 -14.01 7.84
CA LYS A 5 41.07 -13.76 8.71
C LYS A 5 41.44 -12.51 9.54
N LEU A 6 40.50 -11.83 10.18
CA LEU A 6 40.52 -11.52 11.62
C LEU A 6 39.27 -10.71 12.01
N GLU A 7 38.69 -11.12 13.14
CA GLU A 7 37.51 -10.58 13.83
C GLU A 7 37.93 -9.46 14.82
N TYR A 8 36.91 -8.84 15.46
CA TYR A 8 36.92 -7.91 16.62
C TYR A 8 37.10 -6.42 16.30
N GLU A 9 36.31 -5.46 16.85
CA GLU A 9 35.78 -5.38 18.22
C GLU A 9 34.33 -4.86 18.34
N GLU A 10 33.70 -5.34 19.41
CA GLU A 10 32.45 -4.90 20.04
C GLU A 10 32.67 -3.61 20.88
N ASN A 11 31.57 -2.90 21.18
CA ASN A 11 31.35 -1.90 22.26
C ASN A 11 31.40 -0.41 21.88
N HIS A 12 30.23 0.25 21.86
CA HIS A 12 29.72 1.04 23.01
C HIS A 12 28.34 1.64 22.68
N GLU A 13 27.29 1.17 23.35
CA GLU A 13 26.16 2.07 23.65
C GLU A 13 26.62 3.13 24.66
N PRO A 14 25.92 4.27 24.75
CA PRO A 14 25.06 4.38 25.92
C PRO A 14 23.68 4.99 25.63
N ALA A 15 22.66 4.33 26.18
CA ALA A 15 21.59 4.87 27.04
C ALA A 15 20.66 5.97 26.46
N SER A 16 19.38 6.09 26.79
CA SER A 16 18.42 5.34 27.60
C SER A 16 17.18 6.24 27.62
N GLY A 17 16.03 5.70 27.19
CA GLY A 17 14.67 6.17 27.50
C GLY A 17 14.14 7.43 26.78
N ASP A 18 12.86 7.60 26.49
CA ASP A 18 11.62 6.79 26.57
C ASP A 18 10.46 7.77 26.09
N PRO A 19 9.14 7.50 26.15
CA PRO A 19 8.32 6.73 25.22
C PRO A 19 6.96 7.44 24.88
N LYS A 20 6.65 7.84 23.64
CA LYS A 20 5.27 8.27 23.23
C LYS A 20 5.08 7.96 21.73
N ASN A 21 4.28 7.01 21.28
CA ASN A 21 2.91 6.71 21.67
C ASN A 21 2.61 5.20 21.57
N ARG A 22 2.06 4.67 22.66
CA ARG A 22 1.33 3.41 22.74
C ARG A 22 -0.16 3.66 22.47
N TYR A 23 -0.77 2.67 21.80
CA TYR A 23 -2.20 2.35 21.66
C TYR A 23 -3.16 3.43 21.16
N VAL A 24 -3.87 3.09 20.08
CA VAL A 24 -5.29 3.44 19.94
C VAL A 24 -6.06 2.12 19.79
N GLU A 25 -6.69 1.69 20.89
CA GLU A 25 -7.76 0.69 20.86
C GLU A 25 -8.99 1.27 20.15
N GLY A 26 -9.80 0.38 19.58
CA GLY A 26 -10.92 0.71 18.71
C GLY A 26 -12.00 1.63 19.33
N GLY A 27 -12.68 2.37 18.44
CA GLY A 27 -13.84 3.17 18.80
C GLY A 27 -14.37 4.00 17.64
N ASN A 28 -15.55 3.60 17.16
CA ASN A 28 -16.50 4.26 16.27
C ASN A 28 -16.34 5.77 15.98
N GLY A 29 -16.33 6.09 14.68
CA GLY A 29 -17.01 7.23 14.06
C GLY A 29 -16.77 8.63 14.62
N GLN A 30 -15.94 9.41 13.93
CA GLN A 30 -16.24 10.79 13.52
C GLN A 30 -15.09 11.32 12.66
N GLY A 31 -15.44 11.97 11.54
CA GLY A 31 -14.51 12.45 10.52
C GLY A 31 -13.45 13.38 11.08
N SER A 32 -12.19 13.06 10.81
CA SER A 32 -11.03 13.90 11.08
C SER A 32 -10.41 14.29 9.74
N THR A 33 -10.62 15.54 9.35
CA THR A 33 -10.00 16.17 8.18
C THR A 33 -8.50 16.35 8.41
N THR A 34 -7.69 15.34 8.08
CA THR A 34 -6.22 15.45 8.04
C THR A 34 -5.77 15.52 6.59
N ARG A 35 -5.99 16.67 5.94
CA ARG A 35 -5.27 16.99 4.69
C ARG A 35 -3.82 17.27 5.04
N GLY A 36 -2.94 16.33 4.74
CA GLY A 36 -1.49 16.57 4.77
C GLY A 36 -0.62 15.34 4.90
N TYR A 37 -1.15 14.19 5.29
CA TYR A 37 -0.40 12.95 5.34
C TYR A 37 -1.24 11.84 4.71
N ARG A 38 -0.84 11.35 3.54
CA ARG A 38 -1.45 10.14 2.97
C ARG A 38 -1.20 8.99 3.94
N ARG A 39 -2.22 8.17 4.17
CA ARG A 39 -2.12 7.03 5.09
C ARG A 39 -1.05 6.05 4.60
N ILE A 40 -0.15 5.66 5.50
CA ILE A 40 0.80 4.57 5.27
C ILE A 40 0.07 3.27 5.60
N LEU A 41 -0.21 2.49 4.57
CA LEU A 41 -0.88 1.19 4.66
C LEU A 41 0.04 0.10 4.10
N THR A 42 -0.34 -1.15 4.31
CA THR A 42 0.31 -2.34 3.78
C THR A 42 -0.61 -3.05 2.79
N HIS A 43 -0.11 -4.04 2.05
CA HIS A 43 -0.93 -4.80 1.11
C HIS A 43 -2.12 -5.50 1.82
N ASP A 44 -1.93 -5.96 3.05
CA ASP A 44 -2.96 -6.67 3.83
C ASP A 44 -4.13 -5.77 4.26
N ASP A 45 -3.97 -4.45 4.22
CA ASP A 45 -5.03 -3.50 4.55
C ASP A 45 -6.10 -3.39 3.45
N TYR A 46 -5.84 -3.92 2.25
CA TYR A 46 -6.73 -3.84 1.09
C TYR A 46 -7.45 -5.17 0.87
N THR A 47 -8.77 -5.16 1.05
CA THR A 47 -9.60 -6.37 0.98
C THR A 47 -10.54 -6.38 -0.22
N VAL A 48 -10.59 -5.27 -0.97
CA VAL A 48 -11.45 -5.11 -2.15
C VAL A 48 -10.59 -4.73 -3.34
N GLY A 49 -10.67 -5.51 -4.42
CA GLY A 49 -10.08 -5.20 -5.71
C GLY A 49 -11.16 -4.83 -6.73
N TRP A 50 -11.03 -3.67 -7.37
CA TRP A 50 -11.85 -3.24 -8.50
C TRP A 50 -11.01 -3.29 -9.78
N ILE A 51 -11.29 -4.28 -10.63
CA ILE A 51 -10.62 -4.44 -11.93
C ILE A 51 -11.38 -3.63 -12.98
N CYS A 52 -10.64 -2.79 -13.71
CA CYS A 52 -11.13 -1.93 -14.77
C CYS A 52 -10.45 -2.29 -16.11
N PRO A 53 -11.04 -3.20 -16.89
CA PRO A 53 -10.52 -3.53 -18.22
C PRO A 53 -10.54 -2.36 -19.22
N LEU A 54 -11.44 -1.40 -19.05
CA LEU A 54 -11.57 -0.23 -19.91
C LEU A 54 -11.18 1.06 -19.20
N GLU A 55 -10.64 2.01 -19.96
CA GLU A 55 -10.27 3.35 -19.46
C GLU A 55 -11.46 4.07 -18.82
N VAL A 56 -12.64 3.98 -19.41
CA VAL A 56 -13.86 4.62 -18.87
C VAL A 56 -14.27 4.05 -17.52
N GLU A 57 -14.02 2.76 -17.28
CA GLU A 57 -14.30 2.11 -16.00
C GLU A 57 -13.27 2.56 -14.95
N GLN A 58 -11.99 2.67 -15.35
CA GLN A 58 -10.94 3.16 -14.46
C GLN A 58 -11.20 4.61 -14.06
N ILE A 59 -11.53 5.49 -15.01
CA ILE A 59 -11.88 6.89 -14.70
C ILE A 59 -13.04 6.93 -13.71
N ALA A 60 -14.12 6.17 -13.95
CA ALA A 60 -15.25 6.13 -13.04
C ALA A 60 -14.84 5.63 -11.64
N ALA A 61 -13.99 4.61 -11.55
CA ALA A 61 -13.52 4.07 -10.27
C ALA A 61 -12.65 5.08 -9.50
N LEU A 62 -11.78 5.81 -10.21
CA LEU A 62 -10.93 6.85 -9.62
C LEU A 62 -11.77 8.02 -9.08
N GLU A 63 -12.77 8.47 -9.84
CA GLU A 63 -13.69 9.53 -9.41
C GLU A 63 -14.58 9.12 -8.23
N MET A 64 -14.72 7.82 -7.97
CA MET A 64 -15.46 7.29 -6.82
C MET A 64 -14.63 7.18 -5.53
N LEU A 65 -13.32 7.47 -5.56
CA LEU A 65 -12.48 7.44 -4.37
C LEU A 65 -12.78 8.63 -3.45
N ASP A 66 -13.00 8.34 -2.16
CA ASP A 66 -13.10 9.36 -1.11
C ASP A 66 -11.69 9.87 -0.71
N GLU A 67 -10.70 8.99 -0.75
CA GLU A 67 -9.29 9.24 -0.40
C GLU A 67 -8.39 8.42 -1.33
N GLU A 68 -7.29 9.02 -1.82
CA GLU A 68 -6.18 8.29 -2.43
C GLU A 68 -5.05 8.05 -1.42
N HIS A 69 -4.52 6.82 -1.38
CA HIS A 69 -3.42 6.42 -0.51
C HIS A 69 -2.06 6.49 -1.23
N GLU A 70 -0.97 6.35 -0.48
CA GLU A 70 0.36 6.19 -1.09
C GLU A 70 0.46 4.88 -1.88
N ARG A 71 1.23 4.91 -2.97
CA ARG A 71 1.50 3.71 -3.78
C ARG A 71 2.36 2.73 -2.99
N LEU A 72 2.00 1.45 -3.05
CA LEU A 72 2.80 0.35 -2.52
C LEU A 72 3.82 -0.16 -3.53
N PRO A 73 4.93 -0.79 -3.08
CA PRO A 73 5.86 -1.45 -3.97
C PRO A 73 5.15 -2.46 -4.88
N GLN A 74 5.48 -2.41 -6.17
CA GLN A 74 4.96 -3.27 -7.23
C GLN A 74 6.11 -4.04 -7.87
N SER A 75 5.87 -5.29 -8.28
CA SER A 75 6.87 -6.07 -9.02
C SER A 75 7.21 -5.42 -10.37
N PHE A 76 8.48 -5.41 -10.75
CA PHE A 76 8.91 -4.92 -12.07
C PHE A 76 8.33 -5.70 -13.26
N THR A 77 7.82 -6.92 -13.02
CA THR A 77 7.18 -7.74 -14.05
C THR A 77 5.69 -7.47 -14.17
N ASP A 78 5.09 -6.77 -13.21
CA ASP A 78 3.69 -6.41 -13.23
C ASP A 78 3.52 -5.07 -13.96
N HIS A 79 2.81 -5.11 -15.08
CA HIS A 79 2.58 -3.95 -15.94
C HIS A 79 1.17 -3.36 -15.74
N ASN A 80 0.40 -3.87 -14.78
CA ASN A 80 -0.90 -3.31 -14.45
C ASN A 80 -0.74 -1.97 -13.72
N VAL A 81 -1.76 -1.13 -13.85
CA VAL A 81 -1.81 0.19 -13.22
C VAL A 81 -2.67 0.09 -11.97
N TYR A 82 -2.08 0.29 -10.79
CA TYR A 82 -2.83 0.31 -9.53
C TYR A 82 -2.93 1.71 -8.94
N THR A 83 -4.14 2.05 -8.53
CA THR A 83 -4.42 3.17 -7.63
C THR A 83 -5.03 2.62 -6.35
N LEU A 84 -4.57 3.14 -5.21
CA LEU A 84 -4.99 2.71 -3.89
C LEU A 84 -5.80 3.83 -3.24
N GLY A 85 -6.89 3.48 -2.59
CA GLY A 85 -7.74 4.48 -1.95
C GLY A 85 -8.79 3.90 -1.03
N SER A 86 -9.75 4.72 -0.65
CA SER A 86 -10.92 4.28 0.10
C SER A 86 -12.23 4.72 -0.55
N ILE A 87 -13.25 3.88 -0.42
CA ILE A 87 -14.63 4.15 -0.82
C ILE A 87 -15.53 3.74 0.35
N ALA A 88 -16.31 4.67 0.87
CA ALA A 88 -17.21 4.48 2.01
C ALA A 88 -16.52 3.81 3.22
N GLY A 89 -15.24 4.12 3.46
CA GLY A 89 -14.44 3.56 4.55
C GLY A 89 -13.83 2.18 4.30
N HIS A 90 -14.01 1.59 3.11
CA HIS A 90 -13.31 0.37 2.70
C HIS A 90 -12.04 0.72 1.92
N ASN A 91 -10.91 0.07 2.23
CA ASN A 91 -9.69 0.22 1.44
C ASN A 91 -9.81 -0.60 0.15
N VAL A 92 -9.69 0.06 -0.99
CA VAL A 92 -9.89 -0.51 -2.33
C VAL A 92 -8.61 -0.37 -3.17
N VAL A 93 -8.30 -1.41 -3.94
CA VAL A 93 -7.33 -1.37 -5.04
C VAL A 93 -8.09 -1.20 -6.35
N VAL A 94 -7.85 -0.12 -7.08
CA VAL A 94 -8.34 0.05 -8.46
C VAL A 94 -7.24 -0.41 -9.41
N ALA A 95 -7.49 -1.48 -10.16
CA ALA A 95 -6.54 -2.08 -11.08
C ALA A 95 -6.96 -1.85 -12.54
N GLY A 96 -6.22 -1.01 -13.26
CA GLY A 96 -6.34 -0.85 -14.70
C GLY A 96 -5.46 -1.84 -15.45
N LEU A 97 -6.02 -2.43 -16.50
CA LEU A 97 -5.30 -3.38 -17.34
C LEU A 97 -4.58 -2.64 -18.48
N HIS A 98 -3.34 -3.03 -18.77
CA HIS A 98 -2.59 -2.47 -19.89
C HIS A 98 -3.21 -2.83 -21.25
N GLN A 99 -3.96 -3.94 -21.32
CA GLN A 99 -4.73 -4.41 -22.47
C GLN A 99 -6.02 -5.09 -21.99
N PRO A 100 -7.17 -4.88 -22.65
CA PRO A 100 -8.39 -5.63 -22.36
C PRO A 100 -8.23 -7.13 -22.64
N GLY A 101 -8.92 -7.97 -21.85
CA GLY A 101 -9.02 -9.42 -22.09
C GLY A 101 -8.96 -10.26 -20.81
N ASN A 102 -9.34 -11.54 -20.90
CA ASN A 102 -9.38 -12.45 -19.75
C ASN A 102 -7.99 -12.77 -19.17
N ASN A 103 -6.98 -12.93 -20.02
CA ASN A 103 -5.62 -13.28 -19.58
C ASN A 103 -4.98 -12.14 -18.76
N PRO A 104 -5.03 -10.85 -19.19
CA PRO A 104 -4.60 -9.74 -18.35
C PRO A 104 -5.35 -9.64 -17.02
N ALA A 105 -6.67 -9.85 -17.01
CA ALA A 105 -7.48 -9.80 -15.79
C ALA A 105 -7.09 -10.89 -14.77
N ALA A 106 -6.74 -12.10 -15.25
CA ALA A 106 -6.31 -13.19 -14.37
C ALA A 106 -5.00 -12.90 -13.63
N THR A 107 -4.07 -12.16 -14.25
CA THR A 107 -2.78 -11.79 -13.62
C THR A 107 -2.97 -10.84 -12.43
N VAL A 108 -4.06 -10.07 -12.39
CA VAL A 108 -4.35 -9.17 -11.26
C VAL A 108 -4.79 -9.93 -10.00
N VAL A 109 -5.25 -11.17 -10.15
CA VAL A 109 -5.83 -11.98 -9.06
C VAL A 109 -4.86 -13.11 -8.69
N THR A 110 -3.73 -12.76 -8.08
CA THR A 110 -2.74 -13.72 -7.55
C THR A 110 -2.21 -13.25 -6.22
#